data_AF-A0A661GUJ7-F1
#
_entry.id   AF-A0A661GUJ7-F1
#
_cell.length_a   1.000
_cell.length_b   1.000
_cell.length_c   1.000
_cell.angle_alpha   90.00
_cell.angle_beta   90.00
_cell.angle_gamma   90.00
#
_symmetry.space_group_name_H-M   'P 1'
#
loop_
_entity.id
_entity.type
_entity.pdbx_description
1 polymer ?
#
loop_
_entity_poly.entity_id
_entity_poly.type
_entity_poly.pdbx_seq_one_letter_code
_entity_poly.pdbx_strand_id
1 'polypeptide(L)'
;MSISSTEQTMQDTGDELISEALEKVLASALFADVPRLSRFLEFVVSETLAGRGERLKGFVIACEVFDKNDSSDAQTTTIVRVEAGRLRRRLTDYYEGEGGADELRISIP
;
A
#
# COMPACT_ATOMS: atom_id res chain seq x y z
N MET A 1 -38.05 -1.01 8.24
CA MET A 1 -37.08 0.02 7.81
C MET A 1 -35.74 -0.68 7.72
N SER A 2 -35.42 -1.25 6.55
CA SER A 2 -34.27 -2.14 6.36
C SER A 2 -33.70 -1.86 4.98
N ILE A 3 -32.60 -1.11 4.90
CA ILE A 3 -31.82 -0.94 3.67
C ILE A 3 -30.29 -1.02 3.89
N SER A 4 -29.79 -1.16 5.13
CA SER A 4 -28.32 -1.17 5.37
C SER A 4 -27.59 -2.49 5.04
N SER A 5 -28.27 -3.58 4.69
CA SER A 5 -27.62 -4.89 4.54
C SER A 5 -27.00 -5.17 3.17
N THR A 6 -27.28 -4.38 2.13
CA THR A 6 -26.79 -4.68 0.77
C THR A 6 -25.49 -3.95 0.42
N GLU A 7 -25.21 -2.81 1.06
CA GLU A 7 -24.00 -2.02 0.81
C GLU A 7 -22.77 -2.57 1.56
N GLN A 8 -22.96 -3.07 2.79
CA GLN A 8 -21.85 -3.59 3.60
C GLN A 8 -21.23 -4.88 3.03
N THR A 9 -22.03 -5.81 2.49
CA THR A 9 -21.53 -7.08 1.94
C THR A 9 -20.65 -6.88 0.70
N MET A 10 -20.93 -5.84 -0.10
CA MET A 10 -20.16 -5.53 -1.31
C MET A 10 -18.83 -4.82 -1.01
N GLN A 11 -18.75 -4.06 0.09
CA GLN A 11 -17.50 -3.44 0.56
C GLN A 11 -16.57 -4.46 1.22
N ASP A 12 -17.10 -5.35 2.06
CA ASP A 12 -16.30 -6.41 2.70
C ASP A 12 -15.58 -7.31 1.68
N THR A 13 -16.28 -7.66 0.58
CA THR A 13 -15.69 -8.50 -0.48
C THR A 13 -14.57 -7.75 -1.23
N GLY A 14 -14.71 -6.44 -1.43
CA GLY A 14 -13.69 -5.62 -2.09
C GLY A 14 -12.43 -5.49 -1.24
N ASP A 15 -12.60 -5.26 0.06
CA ASP A 15 -11.50 -5.13 1.01
C ASP A 15 -10.73 -6.45 1.18
N GLU A 16 -11.44 -7.58 1.16
CA GLU A 16 -10.84 -8.93 1.19
C GLU A 16 -10.01 -9.19 -0.07
N LEU A 17 -10.53 -8.88 -1.27
CA LEU A 17 -9.78 -9.02 -2.53
C LEU A 17 -8.52 -8.15 -2.57
N ILE A 18 -8.59 -6.92 -2.03
CA ILE A 18 -7.42 -6.03 -1.94
C ILE A 18 -6.39 -6.59 -0.96
N SER A 19 -6.84 -7.15 0.16
CA SER A 19 -5.98 -7.76 1.18
C SER A 19 -5.28 -9.00 0.62
N GLU A 20 -5.99 -9.87 -0.09
CA GLU A 20 -5.40 -11.03 -0.77
C GLU A 20 -4.36 -10.61 -1.82
N ALA A 21 -4.65 -9.59 -2.63
CA ALA A 21 -3.69 -9.07 -3.61
C ALA A 21 -2.43 -8.51 -2.94
N LEU A 22 -2.59 -7.80 -1.81
CA LEU A 22 -1.47 -7.32 -1.01
C LEU A 22 -0.62 -8.49 -0.50
N GLU A 23 -1.23 -9.52 0.08
CA GLU A 23 -0.51 -10.70 0.58
C GLU A 23 0.30 -11.39 -0.52
N LYS A 24 -0.27 -11.56 -1.72
CA LYS A 24 0.45 -12.12 -2.88
C LYS A 24 1.67 -11.30 -3.26
N VAL A 25 1.52 -9.97 -3.32
CA VAL A 25 2.64 -9.06 -3.60
C VAL A 25 3.72 -9.17 -2.52
N LEU A 26 3.33 -9.16 -1.24
CA LEU A 26 4.26 -9.21 -0.10
C LEU A 26 4.98 -10.55 0.03
N ALA A 27 4.36 -11.65 -0.39
CA ALA A 27 4.96 -12.99 -0.41
C ALA A 27 5.92 -13.22 -1.59
N SER A 28 5.89 -12.35 -2.61
CA SER A 28 6.77 -12.46 -3.78
C SER A 28 8.25 -12.24 -3.44
N ALA A 29 9.14 -12.83 -4.24
CA ALA A 29 10.58 -12.65 -4.07
C ALA A 29 11.02 -11.18 -4.19
N LEU A 30 10.28 -10.38 -4.97
CA LEU A 30 10.56 -8.96 -5.18
C LEU A 30 10.33 -8.10 -3.92
N PHE A 31 9.49 -8.57 -3.00
CA PHE A 31 9.12 -7.88 -1.76
C PHE A 31 9.65 -8.55 -0.49
N ALA A 32 9.85 -9.88 -0.50
CA ALA A 32 10.36 -10.64 0.64
C ALA A 32 11.71 -10.10 1.15
N ASP A 33 12.60 -9.67 0.25
CA ASP A 33 13.94 -9.17 0.58
C ASP A 33 13.99 -7.67 0.93
N VAL A 34 12.85 -6.97 0.89
CA VAL A 34 12.76 -5.51 1.12
C VAL A 34 11.70 -5.15 2.16
N PRO A 35 11.90 -5.53 3.44
CA PRO A 35 10.88 -5.38 4.49
C PRO A 35 10.38 -3.94 4.68
N ARG A 36 11.24 -2.95 4.38
CA ARG A 36 10.86 -1.54 4.44
C ARG A 36 9.85 -1.13 3.37
N LEU A 37 9.98 -1.62 2.14
CA LEU A 37 9.01 -1.34 1.07
C LEU A 37 7.73 -2.14 1.27
N SER A 38 7.84 -3.36 1.80
CA SER A 38 6.71 -4.18 2.22
C SER A 38 5.86 -3.46 3.26
N ARG A 39 6.48 -2.96 4.34
CA ARG A 39 5.81 -2.16 5.37
C ARG A 39 5.18 -0.89 4.78
N PHE A 40 5.85 -0.24 3.82
CA PHE A 40 5.30 0.95 3.17
C PHE A 40 4.01 0.61 2.39
N LEU A 41 4.04 -0.45 1.58
CA LEU A 41 2.89 -0.89 0.81
C LEU A 41 1.73 -1.31 1.71
N GLU A 42 2.03 -2.12 2.73
CA GLU A 42 1.06 -2.58 3.73
C GLU A 42 0.38 -1.40 4.44
N PHE A 43 1.16 -0.43 4.89
CA PHE A 43 0.64 0.77 5.54
C PHE A 43 -0.29 1.58 4.62
N VAL A 44 0.11 1.79 3.36
CA VAL A 44 -0.70 2.54 2.38
C VAL A 44 -2.02 1.83 2.10
N VAL A 45 -1.98 0.51 1.88
CA VAL A 45 -3.19 -0.28 1.60
C VAL A 45 -4.10 -0.33 2.81
N SER A 46 -3.58 -0.63 4.00
CA SER A 46 -4.35 -0.68 5.25
C SER A 46 -5.02 0.66 5.57
N GLU A 47 -4.33 1.79 5.40
CA GLU A 47 -4.92 3.11 5.62
C GLU A 47 -5.97 3.46 4.56
N THR A 48 -5.79 2.99 3.32
CA THR A 48 -6.77 3.20 2.24
C THR A 48 -8.05 2.40 2.49
N LEU A 49 -7.93 1.11 2.87
CA LEU A 49 -9.06 0.25 3.24
C LEU A 49 -9.80 0.81 4.45
N ALA A 50 -9.08 1.36 5.42
CA ALA A 50 -9.69 1.99 6.58
C ALA A 50 -10.33 3.37 6.31
N GLY A 51 -10.42 3.80 5.04
CA GLY A 51 -10.99 5.09 4.64
C GLY A 51 -10.14 6.31 5.04
N ARG A 52 -8.88 6.09 5.43
CA ARG A 52 -7.93 7.11 5.90
C ARG A 52 -6.91 7.52 4.84
N GLY A 53 -7.20 7.30 3.56
CA GLY A 53 -6.33 7.68 2.45
C GLY A 53 -5.91 9.17 2.47
N GLU A 54 -6.77 10.08 2.95
CA GLU A 54 -6.43 11.50 3.12
C GLU A 54 -5.31 11.77 4.14
N ARG A 55 -5.04 10.81 5.04
CA ARG A 55 -3.95 10.86 6.01
C ARG A 55 -2.62 10.37 5.45
N LEU A 56 -2.58 9.83 4.23
CA LEU A 56 -1.35 9.41 3.53
C LEU A 56 -0.53 10.60 3.02
N LYS A 57 -0.30 11.58 3.89
CA LYS A 57 0.65 12.67 3.67
C LYS A 57 2.05 12.11 3.84
N GLY A 58 3.00 12.63 3.05
CA GLY A 58 4.40 12.21 3.12
C GLY A 58 4.97 12.28 4.54
N PHE A 59 4.57 13.26 5.34
CA PHE A 59 4.99 13.34 6.74
C PHE A 59 4.53 12.15 7.60
N VAL A 60 3.26 11.75 7.48
CA VAL A 60 2.69 10.62 8.26
C VAL A 60 3.37 9.32 7.87
N ILE A 61 3.48 9.06 6.56
CA ILE A 61 4.17 7.87 6.04
C ILE A 61 5.59 7.81 6.57
N ALA A 62 6.31 8.92 6.57
CA ALA A 62 7.68 8.93 7.04
C ALA A 62 7.84 8.73 8.54
N CYS A 63 6.87 9.16 9.35
CA CYS A 63 6.87 8.86 10.78
C CYS A 63 6.56 7.38 11.02
N GLU A 64 5.47 6.86 10.44
CA GLU A 64 4.95 5.51 10.72
C GLU A 64 5.75 4.36 10.05
N VAL A 65 6.38 4.65 8.91
CA VAL A 65 7.10 3.66 8.09
C VAL A 65 8.61 3.85 8.16
N PHE A 66 9.11 5.09 8.26
CA PHE A 66 10.54 5.40 8.21
C PHE A 66 11.14 5.88 9.55
N ASP A 67 10.34 5.91 10.63
CA ASP A 67 10.73 6.36 11.97
C ASP A 67 11.36 7.78 11.96
N LYS A 68 10.87 8.67 11.08
CA LYS A 68 11.41 10.03 10.87
C LYS A 68 10.64 11.12 11.62
N ASN A 69 10.33 10.89 12.89
CA ASN A 69 9.59 11.82 13.76
C ASN A 69 10.29 13.17 14.00
N ASP A 70 11.63 13.20 14.07
CA ASP A 70 12.41 14.43 14.34
C ASP A 70 13.03 15.07 13.09
N SER A 71 12.63 14.62 11.89
CA SER A 71 13.21 15.12 10.63
C SER A 71 12.43 16.32 10.09
N SER A 72 13.15 17.28 9.50
CA SER A 72 12.54 18.40 8.78
C SER A 72 11.59 17.89 7.70
N ASP A 73 10.43 18.53 7.55
CA ASP A 73 9.40 18.19 6.56
C ASP A 73 9.98 18.02 5.14
N ALA A 74 11.02 18.78 4.78
CA ALA A 74 11.71 18.64 3.49
C ALA A 74 12.48 17.31 3.31
N GLN A 75 13.14 16.82 4.37
CA GLN A 75 13.85 15.53 4.32
C GLN A 75 12.87 14.37 4.32
N THR A 76 11.83 14.49 5.15
CA THR A 76 10.72 13.55 5.33
C THR A 76 9.96 13.34 4.02
N THR A 77 9.61 14.42 3.32
CA THR A 77 8.95 14.32 2.00
C THR A 77 9.90 13.79 0.92
N THR A 78 11.20 14.04 1.00
CA THR A 78 12.20 13.52 0.05
C THR A 78 12.32 11.99 0.14
N ILE A 79 12.48 11.43 1.34
CA ILE A 79 12.61 9.98 1.51
C ILE A 79 11.35 9.25 1.02
N VAL A 80 10.16 9.76 1.33
CA VAL A 80 8.91 9.16 0.87
C VAL A 80 8.82 9.16 -0.65
N ARG A 81 9.17 10.25 -1.31
CA ARG A 81 9.16 10.32 -2.78
C ARG A 81 10.10 9.29 -3.41
N VAL A 82 11.30 9.13 -2.85
CA VAL A 82 12.30 8.16 -3.32
C VAL A 82 11.80 6.73 -3.12
N GLU A 83 11.33 6.39 -1.92
CA GLU A 83 10.83 5.06 -1.61
C GLU A 83 9.54 4.73 -2.37
N ALA A 84 8.66 5.72 -2.60
CA ALA A 84 7.50 5.55 -3.46
C ALA A 84 7.92 5.27 -4.91
N GLY A 85 8.99 5.89 -5.40
CA GLY A 85 9.55 5.58 -6.72
C GLY A 85 10.05 4.13 -6.80
N ARG A 86 10.76 3.66 -5.77
CA ARG A 86 11.22 2.27 -5.67
C ARG A 86 10.07 1.28 -5.58
N LEU A 87 9.04 1.62 -4.81
CA LEU A 87 7.83 0.82 -4.65
C LEU A 87 7.10 0.66 -5.99
N ARG A 88 6.87 1.77 -6.71
CA ARG A 88 6.25 1.75 -8.04
C ARG A 88 7.00 0.81 -8.99
N ARG A 89 8.32 0.94 -9.06
CA ARG A 89 9.13 0.11 -9.96
C ARG A 89 9.00 -1.38 -9.63
N ARG A 90 9.07 -1.74 -8.35
CA ARG A 90 8.91 -3.15 -7.93
C ARG A 90 7.52 -3.70 -8.18
N LEU A 91 6.47 -2.89 -7.98
CA LEU A 91 5.11 -3.28 -8.35
C LEU A 91 5.03 -3.53 -9.86
N THR A 92 5.63 -2.68 -10.68
CA THR A 92 5.72 -2.93 -12.13
C THR A 92 6.42 -4.25 -12.43
N ASP A 93 7.61 -4.47 -11.87
CA ASP A 93 8.39 -5.71 -12.07
C ASP A 93 7.59 -6.95 -11.63
N TYR A 94 6.83 -6.86 -10.52
CA TYR A 94 5.98 -7.94 -10.02
C TYR A 94 4.85 -8.28 -10.99
N TYR A 95 4.10 -7.26 -11.43
CA TYR A 95 2.97 -7.44 -12.34
C TYR A 95 3.40 -7.73 -13.79
N GLU A 96 4.67 -7.56 -14.14
CA GLU A 96 5.24 -8.04 -15.41
C GLU A 96 5.71 -9.51 -15.32
N GLY A 97 5.90 -10.05 -14.10
CA GLY A 97 6.38 -11.39 -13.84
C GLY A 97 5.37 -12.24 -13.06
N GLU A 98 5.65 -12.48 -11.78
CA GLU A 98 4.91 -13.39 -10.89
C GLU A 98 3.41 -13.04 -10.79
N GLY A 99 3.07 -11.75 -10.76
CA GLY A 99 1.70 -11.24 -10.66
C GLY A 99 1.02 -10.96 -12.01
N GLY A 100 1.59 -11.38 -13.14
CA GLY A 100 1.05 -11.02 -14.46
C GLY A 100 -0.34 -11.59 -14.76
N ALA A 101 -0.76 -12.64 -14.04
CA ALA A 101 -2.09 -13.23 -14.13
C ALA A 101 -3.05 -12.74 -13.03
N ASP A 102 -2.63 -11.82 -12.16
CA ASP A 102 -3.47 -11.31 -11.09
C ASP A 102 -4.57 -10.39 -11.65
N GLU A 103 -5.81 -10.64 -11.23
CA GLU A 103 -6.97 -9.85 -11.64
C GLU A 103 -6.96 -8.44 -11.02
N LEU A 104 -6.30 -8.27 -9.87
CA LEU A 104 -6.20 -7.01 -9.14
C LEU A 104 -4.77 -6.48 -9.17
N ARG A 105 -4.62 -5.22 -9.58
CA ARG A 105 -3.33 -4.53 -9.66
C ARG A 105 -3.24 -3.38 -8.67
N ILE A 106 -2.34 -3.48 -7.70
CA ILE A 106 -2.00 -2.38 -6.80
C ILE A 106 -1.05 -1.42 -7.52
N SER A 107 -1.38 -0.13 -7.52
CA SER A 107 -0.53 0.92 -8.09
C SER A 107 -0.42 2.10 -7.16
N ILE A 108 0.73 2.78 -7.21
CA ILE A 108 1.01 3.99 -6.42
C ILE A 108 1.16 5.14 -7.42
N PRO A 109 0.37 6.23 -7.31
CA PRO A 109 0.50 7.41 -8.15
C PRO A 109 1.76 8.18 -7.79
#